data_AF-A0A853MAF8-F1
#
_entry.id   AF-A0A853MAF8-F1
#
_cell.length_a   1.000
_cell.length_b   1.000
_cell.length_c   1.000
_cell.angle_alpha   90.00
_cell.angle_beta   90.00
_cell.angle_gamma   90.00
#
_symmetry.space_group_name_H-M   'P 1'
#
loop_
_entity.id
_entity.type
_entity.pdbx_description
1 polymer ?
#
loop_
_entity_poly.entity_id
_entity_poly.type
_entity_poly.pdbx_seq_one_letter_code
_entity_poly.pdbx_strand_id
1 'polypeptide(L)'
;MAVLVLDDVLIGLDMSNPLPIIDIIDEYFIDKYQIFLMTYDLEWFEILCEHFVERNGKYWKAFEFYCADNTELELPIFAERGKGRDEYIKRAEQYYATNDYKAAAVYTRSAYEATLKFFCARHRVPVPYVSKPKDLKTNQLWEAVKTYIKTHPKVTNKKTGYEEDYLDSKTINHVEKANGRILNPLSHSRAVSIYRREVQYAIAVVKKLQDRLQ
;
A
#
# COMPACT_ATOMS: atom_id res chain seq x y z
N MET A 1 -27.93 -13.82 15.22
CA MET A 1 -26.75 -12.95 14.97
C MET A 1 -27.29 -11.61 14.52
N ALA A 2 -27.01 -10.52 15.25
CA ALA A 2 -27.52 -9.20 14.90
C ALA A 2 -26.58 -8.52 13.89
N VAL A 3 -27.15 -7.75 12.97
CA VAL A 3 -26.39 -6.99 11.95
C VAL A 3 -26.50 -5.51 12.30
N LEU A 4 -25.37 -4.81 12.23
CA LEU A 4 -25.29 -3.35 12.38
C LEU A 4 -24.81 -2.77 11.05
N VAL A 5 -25.63 -1.93 10.42
CA VAL A 5 -25.27 -1.21 9.20
C VAL A 5 -25.15 0.26 9.53
N LEU A 6 -24.00 0.84 9.24
CA LEU A 6 -23.62 2.20 9.53
C LEU A 6 -23.30 2.89 8.20
N ASP A 7 -24.26 3.68 7.72
CA ASP A 7 -24.19 4.37 6.44
C ASP A 7 -23.88 5.85 6.68
N ASP A 8 -22.71 6.29 6.20
CA ASP A 8 -22.21 7.66 6.30
C ASP A 8 -22.37 8.32 7.69
N VAL A 9 -21.91 7.61 8.72
CA VAL A 9 -21.98 8.00 10.14
C VAL A 9 -21.42 9.40 10.42
N LEU A 10 -20.52 9.88 9.56
CA LEU A 10 -19.84 11.16 9.71
C LEU A 10 -20.62 12.37 9.16
N ILE A 11 -21.71 12.18 8.42
CA ILE A 11 -22.52 13.30 7.92
C ILE A 11 -23.13 14.05 9.11
N GLY A 12 -22.66 15.27 9.36
CA GLY A 12 -23.19 16.16 10.41
C GLY A 12 -22.45 16.12 11.76
N LEU A 13 -21.37 15.34 11.87
CA LEU A 13 -20.45 15.40 13.01
C LEU A 13 -19.27 16.32 12.72
N ASP A 14 -18.73 16.99 13.75
CA ASP A 14 -17.53 17.81 13.63
C ASP A 14 -16.33 16.90 13.30
N MET A 15 -15.89 16.98 12.05
CA MET A 15 -14.87 16.14 11.39
C MET A 15 -13.45 16.38 11.91
N SER A 16 -13.28 17.18 12.96
CA SER A 16 -11.97 17.48 13.52
C SER A 16 -11.29 16.27 14.19
N ASN A 17 -12.05 15.21 14.53
CA ASN A 17 -11.46 13.94 14.96
C ASN A 17 -12.43 12.74 14.74
N PRO A 18 -12.25 11.93 13.69
CA PRO A 18 -13.12 10.78 13.42
C PRO A 18 -12.76 9.53 14.25
N LEU A 19 -11.62 9.54 14.96
CA LEU A 19 -11.12 8.42 15.78
C LEU A 19 -12.06 7.96 16.90
N PRO A 20 -12.77 8.84 17.65
CA PRO A 20 -13.64 8.41 18.73
C PRO A 20 -14.78 7.49 18.28
N ILE A 21 -15.25 7.63 17.03
CA ILE A 21 -16.29 6.74 16.49
C ILE A 21 -15.73 5.34 16.26
N ILE A 22 -14.49 5.26 15.77
CA ILE A 22 -13.78 3.98 15.61
C ILE A 22 -13.64 3.31 16.98
N ASP A 23 -13.21 4.06 17.99
CA ASP A 23 -13.04 3.55 19.36
C ASP A 23 -14.38 3.01 19.92
N ILE A 24 -15.48 3.73 19.69
CA ILE A 24 -16.83 3.28 20.09
C ILE A 24 -17.22 1.98 19.37
N ILE A 25 -16.98 1.88 18.06
CA ILE A 25 -17.29 0.68 17.27
C ILE A 25 -16.49 -0.51 17.80
N ASP A 26 -15.19 -0.33 18.03
CA ASP A 26 -14.29 -1.35 18.56
C ASP A 26 -14.69 -1.82 19.96
N GLU A 27 -14.98 -0.88 20.87
CA GLU A 27 -15.21 -1.21 22.29
C GLU A 27 -16.59 -1.82 22.53
N TYR A 28 -17.63 -1.35 21.84
CA TYR A 28 -19.02 -1.67 22.21
C TYR A 28 -19.74 -2.62 21.26
N PHE A 29 -19.31 -2.72 20.00
CA PHE A 29 -20.13 -3.35 18.94
C PHE A 29 -19.47 -4.54 18.26
N ILE A 30 -18.13 -4.59 18.18
CA ILE A 30 -17.42 -5.56 17.33
C ILE A 30 -17.62 -7.03 17.75
N ASP A 31 -17.88 -7.27 19.04
CA ASP A 31 -18.10 -8.61 19.63
C ASP A 31 -19.58 -9.06 19.54
N LYS A 32 -20.50 -8.13 19.30
CA LYS A 32 -21.96 -8.36 19.34
C LYS A 32 -22.61 -8.41 17.97
N TYR A 33 -22.05 -7.70 16.99
CA TYR A 33 -22.68 -7.49 15.69
C TYR A 33 -21.79 -7.91 14.53
N GLN A 34 -22.41 -8.36 13.45
CA GLN A 34 -21.79 -8.28 12.13
C GLN A 34 -21.96 -6.84 11.62
N ILE A 35 -20.85 -6.14 11.42
CA ILE A 35 -20.85 -4.70 11.12
C ILE A 35 -20.59 -4.46 9.63
N PHE A 36 -21.39 -3.60 9.02
CA PHE A 36 -21.14 -3.01 7.70
C PHE A 36 -20.98 -1.51 7.86
N LEU A 37 -19.82 -0.99 7.47
CA LEU A 37 -19.52 0.45 7.41
C LEU A 37 -19.53 0.87 5.95
N MET A 38 -20.38 1.83 5.60
CA MET A 38 -20.48 2.36 4.24
C MET A 38 -20.21 3.85 4.27
N THR A 39 -19.46 4.34 3.29
CA THR A 39 -19.23 5.77 3.12
C THR A 39 -18.88 6.15 1.69
N TYR A 40 -19.23 7.38 1.30
CA TYR A 40 -18.72 7.99 0.06
C TYR A 40 -17.39 8.75 0.26
N ASP A 41 -16.99 9.02 1.50
CA ASP A 41 -15.78 9.79 1.80
C ASP A 41 -14.54 8.90 1.73
N LEU A 42 -13.66 9.19 0.77
CA LEU A 42 -12.45 8.40 0.55
C LEU A 42 -11.48 8.51 1.74
N GLU A 43 -11.34 9.68 2.36
CA GLU A 43 -10.41 9.86 3.49
C GLU A 43 -10.88 9.05 4.69
N TRP A 44 -12.17 9.08 5.00
CA TRP A 44 -12.75 8.25 6.05
C TRP A 44 -12.62 6.76 5.75
N PHE A 45 -12.91 6.34 4.52
CA PHE A 45 -12.74 4.95 4.08
C PHE A 45 -11.29 4.48 4.26
N GLU A 46 -10.30 5.31 3.95
CA GLU A 46 -8.88 5.00 4.16
C GLU A 46 -8.56 4.81 5.65
N ILE A 47 -9.04 5.69 6.52
CA ILE A 47 -8.85 5.59 7.98
C ILE A 47 -9.47 4.28 8.52
N LEU A 48 -10.69 3.95 8.09
CA LEU A 48 -11.35 2.70 8.45
C LEU A 48 -10.56 1.47 7.99
N CYS A 49 -10.02 1.51 6.77
CA CYS A 49 -9.19 0.42 6.24
C CYS A 49 -7.90 0.25 7.06
N GLU A 50 -7.19 1.33 7.37
CA GLU A 50 -5.97 1.30 8.20
C GLU A 50 -6.26 0.69 9.58
N HIS A 51 -7.36 1.09 10.21
CA HIS A 51 -7.68 0.65 11.57
C HIS A 51 -8.23 -0.79 11.61
N PHE A 52 -9.21 -1.12 10.77
CA PHE A 52 -9.91 -2.41 10.83
C PHE A 52 -9.29 -3.48 9.92
N VAL A 53 -8.96 -3.14 8.67
CA VAL A 53 -8.55 -4.11 7.64
C VAL A 53 -7.06 -4.43 7.74
N GLU A 54 -6.19 -3.43 7.92
CA GLU A 54 -4.75 -3.68 8.00
C GLU A 54 -4.36 -4.37 9.30
N ARG A 55 -4.93 -3.96 10.43
CA ARG A 55 -4.66 -4.58 11.75
C ARG A 55 -5.33 -5.94 11.92
N ASN A 56 -6.57 -6.07 11.46
CA ASN A 56 -7.44 -7.23 11.71
C ASN A 56 -8.00 -7.86 10.42
N GLY A 57 -7.22 -7.89 9.34
CA GLY A 57 -7.65 -8.34 8.01
C GLY A 57 -8.08 -9.81 7.87
N LYS A 58 -8.15 -10.57 8.96
CA LYS A 58 -8.83 -11.87 9.00
C LYS A 58 -10.35 -11.70 9.16
N TYR A 59 -10.77 -10.63 9.82
CA TYR A 59 -12.16 -10.38 10.21
C TYR A 59 -12.81 -9.29 9.38
N TRP A 60 -12.02 -8.34 8.87
CA TRP A 60 -12.50 -7.23 8.06
C TRP A 60 -12.11 -7.35 6.60
N LYS A 61 -13.04 -6.93 5.73
CA LYS A 61 -12.87 -6.79 4.30
C LYS A 61 -13.31 -5.38 3.90
N ALA A 62 -12.64 -4.81 2.91
CA ALA A 62 -13.01 -3.54 2.31
C ALA A 62 -13.42 -3.75 0.86
N PHE A 63 -14.44 -3.02 0.43
CA PHE A 63 -14.96 -3.07 -0.93
C PHE A 63 -15.14 -1.66 -1.45
N GLU A 64 -14.78 -1.44 -2.71
CA GLU A 64 -15.07 -0.21 -3.45
C GLU A 64 -16.19 -0.50 -4.45
N PHE A 65 -17.14 0.43 -4.54
CA PHE A 65 -18.25 0.37 -5.50
C PHE A 65 -18.01 1.40 -6.61
N TYR A 66 -18.12 0.95 -7.85
CA TYR A 66 -18.00 1.78 -9.04
C TYR A 66 -19.24 1.62 -9.92
N CYS A 67 -19.53 2.63 -10.75
CA CYS A 67 -20.55 2.51 -11.79
C CYS A 67 -19.88 2.05 -13.10
N ALA A 68 -20.49 1.09 -13.79
CA ALA A 68 -20.02 0.69 -15.12
C ALA A 68 -20.34 1.79 -16.15
N ASP A 69 -19.31 2.40 -16.74
CA ASP A 69 -19.48 3.51 -17.71
C ASP A 69 -20.13 3.09 -19.05
N ASN A 70 -20.40 1.80 -19.28
CA ASN A 70 -20.64 1.24 -20.62
C ASN A 70 -21.91 0.39 -20.76
N THR A 71 -22.91 0.62 -19.90
CA THR A 71 -24.21 -0.03 -19.98
C THR A 71 -25.34 1.00 -19.92
N GLU A 72 -26.41 0.81 -20.67
CA GLU A 72 -27.64 1.64 -20.58
C GLU A 72 -28.28 1.59 -19.17
N LEU A 73 -27.81 0.67 -18.32
CA LEU A 73 -28.15 0.51 -16.91
C LEU A 73 -26.92 0.80 -16.06
N GLU A 74 -27.09 1.54 -14.97
CA GLU A 74 -26.07 1.74 -13.93
C GLU A 74 -25.85 0.42 -13.16
N LEU A 75 -24.91 -0.42 -13.63
CA LEU A 75 -24.57 -1.66 -12.95
C LEU A 75 -23.45 -1.39 -11.93
N PRO A 76 -23.67 -1.69 -10.63
CA PRO A 76 -22.64 -1.54 -9.62
C PRO A 76 -21.57 -2.62 -9.82
N ILE A 77 -20.33 -2.18 -9.99
CA ILE A 77 -19.15 -3.03 -9.96
C ILE A 77 -18.60 -2.98 -8.53
N PHE A 78 -18.57 -4.13 -7.86
CA PHE A 78 -17.92 -4.27 -6.56
C PHE A 78 -16.51 -4.84 -6.74
N ALA A 79 -15.53 -4.17 -6.15
CA ALA A 79 -14.14 -4.63 -6.11
C ALA A 79 -13.72 -4.81 -4.65
N GLU A 80 -13.37 -6.03 -4.24
CA GLU A 80 -12.71 -6.24 -2.93
C GLU A 80 -11.35 -5.54 -2.99
N ARG A 81 -11.17 -4.56 -2.11
CA ARG A 81 -9.91 -3.83 -1.97
C ARG A 81 -8.87 -4.82 -1.44
N GLY A 82 -7.81 -5.04 -2.23
CA GLY A 82 -6.67 -5.81 -1.74
C GLY A 82 -5.92 -5.06 -0.64
N LYS A 83 -4.99 -5.75 0.03
CA LYS A 83 -4.31 -5.23 1.21
C LYS A 83 -3.05 -4.46 0.84
N GLY A 84 -3.01 -3.17 1.16
CA GLY A 84 -1.82 -2.31 1.12
C GLY A 84 -0.90 -2.52 -0.09
N ARG A 85 0.32 -2.96 0.19
CA ARG A 85 1.40 -3.16 -0.80
C ARG A 85 1.05 -4.14 -1.93
N ASP A 86 0.29 -5.18 -1.63
CA ASP A 86 -0.05 -6.25 -2.57
C ASP A 86 -1.13 -5.77 -3.56
N GLU A 87 -2.00 -4.87 -3.13
CA GLU A 87 -3.00 -4.25 -4.02
C GLU A 87 -2.36 -3.29 -5.00
N TYR A 88 -1.41 -2.46 -4.55
CA TYR A 88 -0.71 -1.55 -5.45
C TYR A 88 0.05 -2.30 -6.55
N ILE A 89 0.72 -3.42 -6.22
CA ILE A 89 1.44 -4.19 -7.24
C ILE A 89 0.48 -4.90 -8.19
N LYS A 90 -0.66 -5.41 -7.69
CA LYS A 90 -1.72 -6.00 -8.52
C LYS A 90 -2.33 -4.97 -9.48
N ARG A 91 -2.66 -3.77 -9.01
CA ARG A 91 -3.14 -2.67 -9.87
C ARG A 91 -2.09 -2.30 -10.92
N ALA A 92 -0.81 -2.23 -10.54
CA ALA A 92 0.27 -1.96 -11.49
C ALA A 92 0.31 -3.00 -12.63
N GLU A 93 0.12 -4.29 -12.32
CA GLU A 93 0.05 -5.37 -13.32
C GLU A 93 -1.21 -5.27 -14.20
N GLN A 94 -2.36 -4.92 -13.64
CA GLN A 94 -3.62 -4.73 -14.39
C GLN A 94 -3.49 -3.59 -15.40
N TYR A 95 -3.03 -2.41 -14.98
CA TYR A 95 -2.81 -1.28 -15.89
C TYR A 95 -1.72 -1.57 -16.93
N TYR A 96 -0.69 -2.35 -16.55
CA TYR A 96 0.31 -2.79 -17.51
C TYR A 96 -0.32 -3.69 -18.60
N ALA A 97 -1.23 -4.59 -18.22
CA ALA A 97 -1.93 -5.48 -19.14
C ALA A 97 -2.89 -4.74 -20.09
N THR A 98 -3.51 -3.64 -19.64
CA THR A 98 -4.35 -2.77 -20.48
C THR A 98 -3.55 -1.74 -21.28
N ASN A 99 -2.21 -1.80 -21.24
CA ASN A 99 -1.27 -0.87 -21.89
C ASN A 99 -1.27 0.57 -21.35
N ASP A 100 -1.89 0.82 -20.19
CA ASP A 100 -1.72 2.10 -19.48
C ASP A 100 -0.44 2.07 -18.64
N TYR A 101 0.69 2.32 -19.31
CA TYR A 101 2.00 2.32 -18.66
C TYR A 101 2.19 3.48 -17.69
N LYS A 102 1.43 4.57 -17.84
CA LYS A 102 1.53 5.72 -16.93
C LYS A 102 0.92 5.35 -15.58
N ALA A 103 -0.31 4.83 -15.58
CA ALA A 103 -0.96 4.35 -14.37
C ALA A 103 -0.17 3.20 -13.74
N ALA A 104 0.29 2.24 -14.55
CA ALA A 104 1.12 1.15 -14.06
C ALA A 104 2.38 1.64 -13.33
N ALA A 105 3.08 2.65 -13.88
CA ALA A 105 4.24 3.25 -13.23
C ALA A 105 3.90 3.95 -11.90
N VAL A 106 2.76 4.65 -11.83
CA VAL A 106 2.29 5.29 -10.58
C VAL A 106 2.04 4.24 -9.51
N TYR A 107 1.27 3.19 -9.81
CA TYR A 107 0.99 2.12 -8.86
C TYR A 107 2.24 1.34 -8.47
N THR A 108 3.21 1.17 -9.38
CA THR A 108 4.51 0.56 -9.06
C THR A 108 5.28 1.39 -8.03
N ARG A 109 5.22 2.73 -8.10
CA ARG A 109 5.84 3.63 -7.10
C ARG A 109 5.14 3.49 -5.74
N SER A 110 3.81 3.49 -5.72
CA SER A 110 3.04 3.31 -4.48
C SER A 110 3.37 1.98 -3.82
N ALA A 111 3.44 0.89 -4.60
CA ALA A 111 3.84 -0.43 -4.11
C ALA A 111 5.25 -0.41 -3.51
N TYR A 112 6.21 0.23 -4.19
CA TYR A 112 7.59 0.36 -3.71
C TYR A 112 7.67 1.14 -2.39
N GLU A 113 7.06 2.32 -2.32
CA GLU A 113 7.08 3.16 -1.12
C GLU A 113 6.41 2.47 0.07
N ALA A 114 5.24 1.87 -0.15
CA ALA A 114 4.54 1.11 0.89
C ALA A 114 5.39 -0.07 1.37
N THR A 115 6.16 -0.73 0.48
CA THR A 115 7.12 -1.79 0.84
C THR A 115 8.20 -1.32 1.79
N LEU A 116 8.83 -0.19 1.50
CA LEU A 116 9.85 0.38 2.37
C LEU A 116 9.25 0.83 3.71
N LYS A 117 8.10 1.51 3.70
CA LYS A 117 7.41 1.97 4.92
C LYS A 117 7.07 0.81 5.85
N PHE A 118 6.49 -0.27 5.31
CA PHE A 118 6.18 -1.46 6.09
C PHE A 118 7.44 -2.06 6.71
N PHE A 119 8.52 -2.21 5.93
CA PHE A 119 9.76 -2.78 6.45
C PHE A 119 10.32 -1.92 7.59
N CYS A 120 10.35 -0.59 7.39
CA CYS A 120 10.80 0.35 8.41
C CYS A 120 9.96 0.27 9.68
N ALA A 121 8.63 0.20 9.56
CA ALA A 121 7.74 0.09 10.71
C ALA A 121 7.94 -1.24 11.46
N ARG A 122 7.99 -2.36 10.74
CA ARG A 122 8.13 -3.69 11.32
C ARG A 122 9.46 -3.88 12.05
N HIS A 123 10.55 -3.37 11.49
CA HIS A 123 11.90 -3.50 12.04
C HIS A 123 12.35 -2.30 12.87
N ARG A 124 11.48 -1.30 13.06
CA ARG A 124 11.79 -0.05 13.76
C ARG A 124 13.06 0.62 13.21
N VAL A 125 13.19 0.63 11.87
CA VAL A 125 14.34 1.20 11.19
C VAL A 125 14.39 2.71 11.43
N PRO A 126 15.51 3.27 11.90
CA PRO A 126 15.65 4.71 12.04
C PRO A 126 15.56 5.41 10.68
N VAL A 127 14.64 6.36 10.55
CA VAL A 127 14.47 7.22 9.36
C VAL A 127 14.63 8.68 9.74
N PRO A 128 15.04 9.57 8.82
CA PRO A 128 15.12 11.00 9.10
C PRO A 128 13.77 11.54 9.58
N TYR A 129 13.81 12.34 10.65
CA TYR A 129 12.62 13.04 11.11
C TYR A 129 12.23 14.11 10.10
N VAL A 130 10.95 14.13 9.74
CA VAL A 130 10.32 15.17 8.93
C VAL A 130 9.04 15.63 9.62
N SER A 131 8.77 16.93 9.61
CA SER A 131 7.59 17.48 10.31
C SER A 131 6.27 17.02 9.69
N LYS A 132 6.25 16.72 8.39
CA LYS A 132 5.09 16.15 7.70
C LYS A 132 5.49 14.82 7.06
N PRO A 133 4.76 13.72 7.32
CA PRO A 133 5.09 12.40 6.77
C PRO A 133 5.21 12.37 5.23
N LYS A 134 4.44 13.21 4.53
CA LYS A 134 4.47 13.34 3.07
C LYS A 134 5.78 13.91 2.51
N ASP A 135 6.57 14.59 3.35
CA ASP A 135 7.84 15.19 2.94
C ASP A 135 8.99 14.17 3.01
N LEU A 136 8.75 13.00 3.61
CA LEU A 136 9.73 11.90 3.64
C LEU A 136 9.86 11.30 2.23
N LYS A 137 11.01 11.53 1.60
CA LYS A 137 11.25 11.06 0.23
C LYS A 137 11.54 9.56 0.20
N THR A 138 11.08 8.88 -0.85
CA THR A 138 11.31 7.44 -1.05
C THR A 138 12.79 7.05 -1.08
N ASN A 139 13.67 7.92 -1.58
CA ASN A 139 15.12 7.68 -1.53
C ASN A 139 15.66 7.65 -0.10
N GLN A 140 15.15 8.50 0.80
CA GLN A 140 15.58 8.51 2.20
C GLN A 140 15.16 7.22 2.91
N LEU A 141 13.96 6.72 2.59
CA LEU A 141 13.50 5.40 3.04
C LEU A 141 14.43 4.29 2.51
N TRP A 142 14.78 4.32 1.23
CA TRP A 142 15.66 3.31 0.64
C TRP A 142 17.06 3.29 1.27
N GLU A 143 17.66 4.45 1.51
CA GLU A 143 18.97 4.53 2.17
C GLU A 143 18.90 4.01 3.62
N ALA A 144 17.82 4.30 4.35
CA ALA A 144 17.61 3.76 5.69
C ALA A 144 17.50 2.23 5.67
N VAL A 145 16.72 1.66 4.74
CA VAL A 145 16.60 0.22 4.55
C VAL A 145 17.94 -0.42 4.19
N LYS A 146 18.69 0.16 3.25
CA LYS A 146 20.04 -0.34 2.90
C LYS A 146 20.99 -0.34 4.09
N THR A 147 20.98 0.73 4.88
CA THR A 147 21.83 0.86 6.08
C THR A 147 21.46 -0.18 7.13
N TYR A 148 20.17 -0.39 7.34
CA TYR A 148 19.67 -1.43 8.23
C TYR A 148 20.12 -2.82 7.76
N ILE A 149 19.93 -3.17 6.48
CA ILE A 149 20.33 -4.47 5.95
C ILE A 149 21.85 -4.66 6.01
N LYS A 150 22.67 -3.61 5.87
CA LYS A 150 24.13 -3.74 6.06
C LYS A 150 24.51 -4.14 7.49
N THR A 151 23.76 -3.68 8.48
CA THR A 151 24.00 -3.99 9.90
C THR A 151 23.31 -5.27 10.36
N HIS A 152 22.21 -5.63 9.70
CA HIS A 152 21.39 -6.82 9.94
C HIS A 152 21.19 -7.57 8.61
N PRO A 153 22.24 -8.22 8.08
CA PRO A 153 22.20 -8.77 6.72
C PRO A 153 21.21 -9.91 6.58
N LYS A 154 20.99 -10.67 7.65
CA LYS A 154 20.27 -11.93 7.61
C LYS A 154 18.87 -11.85 8.20
N VAL A 155 17.97 -12.62 7.61
CA VAL A 155 16.61 -12.87 8.07
C VAL A 155 16.38 -14.37 8.14
N THR A 156 15.66 -14.82 9.17
CA THR A 156 15.23 -16.22 9.26
C THR A 156 14.10 -16.48 8.28
N ASN A 157 14.32 -17.36 7.32
CA ASN A 157 13.27 -17.78 6.38
C ASN A 157 12.23 -18.61 7.12
N LYS A 158 10.97 -18.13 7.16
CA LYS A 158 9.87 -18.82 7.88
C LYS A 158 9.54 -20.22 7.33
N LYS A 159 9.87 -20.51 6.07
CA LYS A 159 9.58 -21.81 5.44
C LYS A 159 10.67 -22.84 5.68
N THR A 160 11.93 -22.41 5.65
CA THR A 160 13.08 -23.33 5.71
C THR A 160 13.78 -23.31 7.06
N GLY A 161 13.57 -22.27 7.88
CA GLY A 161 14.23 -22.09 9.18
C GLY A 161 15.67 -21.59 9.10
N TYR A 162 16.26 -21.52 7.90
CA TYR A 162 17.63 -21.05 7.70
C TYR A 162 17.71 -19.53 7.62
N GLU A 163 18.85 -18.99 8.07
CA GLU A 163 19.17 -17.59 7.83
C GLU A 163 19.58 -17.38 6.37
N GLU A 164 19.01 -16.36 5.75
CA GLU A 164 19.38 -15.90 4.41
C GLU A 164 19.52 -14.38 4.40
N ASP A 165 20.30 -13.85 3.47
CA ASP A 165 20.45 -12.40 3.35
C ASP A 165 19.12 -11.77 2.91
N TYR A 166 18.73 -10.62 3.47
CA TYR A 166 17.56 -9.88 3.00
C TYR A 166 17.66 -9.62 1.50
N LEU A 167 18.75 -8.99 1.06
CA LEU A 167 18.96 -8.64 -0.34
C LEU A 167 20.39 -8.96 -0.77
N ASP A 168 20.52 -9.68 -1.88
CA ASP A 168 21.81 -9.86 -2.56
C ASP A 168 22.25 -8.55 -3.27
N SER A 169 23.55 -8.41 -3.53
CA SER A 169 24.09 -7.20 -4.20
C SER A 169 23.48 -6.96 -5.58
N LYS A 170 23.06 -8.03 -6.27
CA LYS A 170 22.38 -7.93 -7.56
C LYS A 170 21.02 -7.25 -7.40
N THR A 171 20.24 -7.61 -6.39
CA THR A 171 18.91 -7.07 -6.12
C THR A 171 18.99 -5.61 -5.75
N ILE A 172 19.98 -5.23 -4.93
CA ILE A 172 20.26 -3.82 -4.61
C ILE A 172 20.53 -3.02 -5.89
N ASN A 173 21.42 -3.50 -6.76
CA ASN A 173 21.72 -2.83 -8.04
C ASN A 173 20.49 -2.70 -8.95
N HIS A 174 19.63 -3.72 -8.97
CA HIS A 174 18.39 -3.69 -9.73
C HIS A 174 17.39 -2.65 -9.18
N VAL A 175 17.26 -2.52 -7.85
CA VAL A 175 16.44 -1.49 -7.20
C VAL A 175 16.96 -0.09 -7.51
N GLU A 176 18.28 0.13 -7.41
CA GLU A 176 18.88 1.44 -7.72
C GLU A 176 18.68 1.84 -9.18
N LYS A 177 18.81 0.89 -10.11
CA LYS A 177 18.52 1.11 -11.53
C LYS A 177 17.04 1.45 -11.77
N ALA A 178 16.12 0.81 -11.04
CA ALA A 178 14.70 1.11 -11.12
C ALA A 178 14.34 2.47 -10.50
N ASN A 179 15.01 2.88 -9.41
CA ASN A 179 14.89 4.21 -8.79
C ASN A 179 15.29 5.33 -9.73
N GLY A 180 16.39 5.17 -10.47
CA GLY A 180 16.85 6.16 -11.43
C GLY A 180 15.91 6.37 -12.64
N ARG A 181 14.94 5.47 -12.86
CA ARG A 181 14.07 5.48 -14.05
C ARG A 181 12.60 5.70 -13.72
N ILE A 182 12.03 4.80 -12.92
CA ILE A 182 10.59 4.74 -12.65
C ILE A 182 10.29 5.08 -11.20
N LEU A 183 11.00 4.49 -10.22
CA LEU A 183 10.53 4.46 -8.84
C LEU A 183 10.74 5.78 -8.06
N ASN A 184 11.68 6.64 -8.48
CA ASN A 184 11.84 7.99 -7.91
C ASN A 184 11.62 9.07 -8.98
N PRO A 185 10.46 9.77 -8.98
CA PRO A 185 10.15 10.79 -9.98
C PRO A 185 11.10 12.02 -9.91
N LEU A 186 11.71 12.29 -8.76
CA LEU A 186 12.67 13.39 -8.59
C LEU A 186 14.05 13.14 -9.21
N SER A 187 14.31 11.92 -9.70
CA SER A 187 15.57 11.60 -10.40
C SER A 187 15.68 12.30 -11.77
N HIS A 188 14.57 12.85 -12.29
CA HIS A 188 14.51 13.44 -13.64
C HIS A 188 14.17 14.91 -13.59
N SER A 189 15.00 15.75 -14.21
CA SER A 189 14.76 17.19 -14.38
C SER A 189 13.80 17.52 -15.53
N ARG A 190 13.28 16.52 -16.27
CA ARG A 190 12.41 16.68 -17.44
C ARG A 190 11.32 15.60 -17.50
N ALA A 191 10.25 15.88 -18.26
CA ALA A 191 9.20 14.90 -18.57
C ALA A 191 9.79 13.67 -19.26
N VAL A 192 9.81 12.53 -18.57
CA VAL A 192 10.31 11.26 -19.10
C VAL A 192 9.16 10.52 -19.79
N SER A 193 9.40 10.11 -21.03
CA SER A 193 8.54 9.13 -21.70
C SER A 193 8.60 7.81 -20.93
N ILE A 194 7.47 7.38 -20.39
CA ILE A 194 7.37 6.11 -19.67
C ILE A 194 7.35 4.98 -20.70
N TYR A 195 8.43 4.19 -20.75
CA TYR A 195 8.55 3.08 -21.70
C TYR A 195 8.07 1.76 -21.08
N ARG A 196 7.30 0.98 -21.85
CA ARG A 196 6.77 -0.34 -21.47
C ARG A 196 7.80 -1.23 -20.77
N ARG A 197 8.99 -1.41 -21.37
CA ARG A 197 10.04 -2.29 -20.81
C ARG A 197 10.56 -1.83 -19.45
N GLU A 198 10.60 -0.52 -19.22
CA GLU A 198 11.07 0.03 -17.94
C GLU A 198 10.04 -0.16 -16.84
N VAL A 199 8.75 0.00 -17.16
CA VAL A 199 7.66 -0.31 -16.23
C VAL A 199 7.63 -1.78 -15.89
N GLN A 200 7.72 -2.68 -16.89
CA GLN A 200 7.78 -4.12 -16.66
C GLN A 200 8.94 -4.51 -15.75
N TYR A 201 10.12 -3.94 -16.00
CA TYR A 201 11.30 -4.15 -15.19
C TYR A 201 11.09 -3.65 -13.75
N ALA A 202 10.53 -2.45 -13.58
CA ALA A 202 10.27 -1.88 -12.26
C ALA A 202 9.26 -2.74 -11.47
N ILE A 203 8.18 -3.21 -12.09
CA ILE A 203 7.21 -4.13 -11.46
C ILE A 203 7.92 -5.39 -10.97
N ALA A 204 8.73 -6.03 -11.81
CA ALA A 204 9.45 -7.25 -11.44
C ALA A 204 10.44 -7.02 -10.27
N VAL A 205 11.11 -5.87 -10.24
CA VAL A 205 12.01 -5.50 -9.14
C VAL A 205 11.25 -5.27 -7.84
N VAL A 206 10.12 -4.57 -7.88
CA VAL A 206 9.29 -4.31 -6.68
C VAL A 206 8.69 -5.61 -6.13
N LYS A 207 8.23 -6.52 -7.00
CA LYS A 207 7.76 -7.85 -6.56
C LYS A 207 8.84 -8.64 -5.82
N LYS A 208 10.05 -8.70 -6.41
CA LYS A 208 11.18 -9.36 -5.76
C LYS A 208 11.52 -8.69 -4.42
N LEU A 209 11.43 -7.37 -4.36
CA LEU A 209 11.67 -6.62 -3.11
C LEU A 209 10.61 -6.93 -2.05
N GLN A 210 9.33 -6.97 -2.42
CA GLN A 210 8.23 -7.32 -1.52
C GLN A 210 8.40 -8.70 -0.91
N ASP A 211 8.78 -9.69 -1.72
CA ASP A 211 9.02 -11.07 -1.26
C ASP A 211 10.17 -11.16 -0.27
N ARG A 212 11.20 -10.32 -0.43
CA ARG A 212 12.41 -10.34 0.42
C ARG A 212 12.29 -9.49 1.68
N LEU A 213 11.44 -8.46 1.69
CA LEU A 213 11.26 -7.53 2.81
C LEU A 213 9.98 -7.83 3.63
N GLN A 214 9.63 -9.11 3.76
CA GLN A 214 8.41 -9.56 4.44
C GLN A 214 8.47 -9.59 5.96
#